data_AF-M2USR6-F1
#
_entry.id   AF-M2USR6-F1
#
_cell.length_a   1.000
_cell.length_b   1.000
_cell.length_c   1.000
_cell.angle_alpha   90.00
_cell.angle_beta   90.00
_cell.angle_gamma   90.00
#
_symmetry.space_group_name_H-M   'P 1'
#
loop_
_entity.id
_entity.type
_entity.pdbx_description
1 polymer ?
#
loop_
_entity_poly.entity_id
_entity_poly.type
_entity_poly.pdbx_seq_one_letter_code
_entity_poly.pdbx_strand_id
1 'polypeptide(L)'
;MDHFQWIVALTRIMSAVFRKGGDCTFLVEELKAVFDPRGGYLKKGGVYMPSIVAEIGAVLERHLIAIGMLEGHALDETQLKYLAEKRAAYEASQGAVAVEPGEGFPAGAQLCNKCNTQAVVQMDGCATCLNCGNSKCG
;
A
#
# COMPACT_ATOMS: atom_id res chain seq x y z
N MET A 1 0.66 -18.51 18.87
CA MET A 1 -0.21 -18.10 20.00
C MET A 1 0.25 -16.78 20.63
N ASP A 2 1.49 -16.36 20.36
CA ASP A 2 2.18 -15.25 21.05
C ASP A 2 1.50 -13.88 20.97
N HIS A 3 0.64 -13.65 19.97
CA HIS A 3 -0.12 -12.39 19.82
C HIS A 3 -1.61 -12.53 20.10
N PHE A 4 -2.09 -13.71 20.51
CA PHE A 4 -3.53 -14.00 20.59
C PHE A 4 -4.27 -13.07 21.55
N GLN A 5 -3.75 -12.87 22.77
CA GLN A 5 -4.38 -12.00 23.76
C GLN A 5 -4.47 -10.55 23.28
N TRP A 6 -3.39 -10.04 22.67
CA TRP A 6 -3.33 -8.68 22.14
C TRP A 6 -4.25 -8.46 20.93
N ILE A 7 -4.32 -9.43 20.02
CA ILE A 7 -5.25 -9.38 18.87
C ILE A 7 -6.70 -9.41 19.35
N VAL A 8 -7.03 -10.26 20.35
CA VAL A 8 -8.37 -10.30 20.93
C VAL A 8 -8.72 -8.99 21.62
N ALA A 9 -7.80 -8.42 22.42
CA ALA A 9 -8.01 -7.13 23.07
C ALA A 9 -8.26 -6.01 22.04
N LEU A 10 -7.41 -5.94 21.01
CA LEU A 10 -7.53 -4.95 19.92
C LEU A 10 -8.88 -5.04 19.22
N THR A 11 -9.26 -6.24 18.76
CA THR A 11 -10.52 -6.44 18.03
C THR A 11 -11.75 -6.16 18.89
N ARG A 12 -11.70 -6.41 20.20
CA ARG A 12 -12.76 -6.04 21.15
C ARG A 12 -12.88 -4.53 21.33
N ILE A 13 -11.76 -3.82 21.46
CA ILE A 13 -11.75 -2.35 21.56
C ILE A 13 -12.26 -1.72 20.26
N MET A 14 -11.78 -2.16 19.09
CA MET A 14 -12.29 -1.69 17.80
C MET A 14 -13.81 -1.90 17.69
N SER A 15 -14.30 -3.08 18.05
CA SER A 15 -15.74 -3.38 18.05
C SER A 15 -16.53 -2.49 19.02
N ALA A 16 -15.93 -2.07 20.14
CA ALA A 16 -16.55 -1.13 21.07
C ALA A 16 -16.61 0.28 20.48
N VAL A 17 -15.55 0.74 19.80
CA VAL A 17 -15.52 2.05 19.10
C VAL A 17 -16.59 2.09 18.02
N PHE A 18 -16.66 1.06 17.15
CA PHE A 18 -17.69 1.00 16.10
C PHE A 18 -19.11 0.97 16.66
N ARG A 19 -19.36 0.26 17.78
CA ARG A 19 -20.68 0.23 18.42
C ARG A 19 -21.05 1.50 19.16
N LYS A 20 -20.07 2.23 19.71
CA LYS A 20 -20.30 3.52 20.37
C LYS A 20 -20.82 4.56 19.36
N GLY A 21 -20.44 4.43 18.09
CA GLY A 21 -20.82 5.35 17.03
C GLY A 21 -20.04 6.67 17.10
N GLY A 22 -20.27 7.53 16.11
CA GLY A 22 -19.48 8.74 15.88
C GLY A 22 -18.38 8.53 14.84
N ASP A 23 -17.44 9.46 14.77
CA ASP A 23 -16.32 9.37 13.85
C ASP A 23 -15.31 8.31 14.32
N CYS A 24 -15.14 7.27 13.51
CA CYS A 24 -14.20 6.17 13.73
C CYS A 24 -13.07 6.14 12.70
N THR A 25 -12.98 7.16 11.82
CA THR A 25 -12.00 7.21 10.74
C THR A 25 -10.56 7.29 11.26
N PHE A 26 -10.36 7.94 12.42
CA PHE A 26 -9.06 8.03 13.10
C PHE A 26 -8.40 6.66 13.37
N LEU A 27 -9.19 5.59 13.52
CA LEU A 27 -8.65 4.24 13.72
C LEU A 27 -7.75 3.80 12.57
N VAL A 28 -7.96 4.31 11.35
CA VAL A 28 -7.09 3.99 10.21
C VAL A 28 -5.68 4.51 10.46
N GLU A 29 -5.54 5.75 10.89
CA GLU A 29 -4.25 6.38 11.14
C GLU A 29 -3.54 5.73 12.34
N GLU A 30 -4.27 5.55 13.45
CA GLU A 30 -3.74 4.93 14.67
C GLU A 30 -3.23 3.51 14.42
N LEU A 31 -3.97 2.70 13.66
CA LEU A 31 -3.55 1.33 13.35
C LEU A 31 -2.36 1.31 12.37
N LYS A 32 -2.37 2.17 11.34
CA LYS A 32 -1.28 2.26 10.35
C LYS A 32 0.04 2.76 10.96
N ALA A 33 -0.02 3.52 12.04
CA ALA A 33 1.16 4.00 12.77
C ALA A 33 1.86 2.91 13.62
N VAL A 34 1.22 1.77 13.87
CA VAL A 34 1.80 0.67 14.65
C VAL A 34 2.85 -0.08 13.82
N PHE A 35 4.08 -0.17 14.34
CA PHE A 35 5.19 -0.91 13.72
C PHE A 35 5.61 -2.11 14.57
N ASP A 36 6.10 -3.16 13.90
CA ASP A 36 6.74 -4.30 14.57
C ASP A 36 8.23 -3.97 14.79
N PRO A 37 8.76 -4.05 16.02
CA PRO A 37 10.18 -3.80 16.28
C PRO A 37 11.12 -4.80 15.59
N ARG A 38 10.61 -5.95 15.14
CA ARG A 38 11.37 -6.93 14.33
C ARG A 38 11.42 -6.56 12.86
N GLY A 39 10.73 -5.47 12.48
CA GLY A 39 10.52 -5.06 11.10
C GLY A 39 9.23 -5.61 10.53
N GLY A 40 8.68 -4.87 9.56
CA GLY A 40 7.53 -5.28 8.77
C GLY A 40 7.82 -6.40 7.77
N TYR A 41 6.83 -6.68 6.91
CA TYR A 41 6.91 -7.72 5.88
C TYR A 41 6.35 -7.23 4.55
N LEU A 42 6.74 -7.90 3.47
CA LEU A 42 6.15 -7.69 2.15
C LEU A 42 4.98 -8.65 1.96
N LYS A 43 3.78 -8.11 1.78
CA LYS A 43 2.62 -8.91 1.37
C LYS A 43 2.65 -9.20 -0.12
N LYS A 44 1.83 -10.17 -0.55
CA LYS A 44 1.63 -10.48 -1.97
C LYS A 44 1.32 -9.20 -2.76
N GLY A 45 1.98 -9.05 -3.91
CA GLY A 45 1.93 -7.83 -4.72
C GLY A 45 2.99 -6.78 -4.37
N GLY A 46 3.97 -7.11 -3.52
CA GLY A 46 5.13 -6.26 -3.26
C GLY A 46 4.86 -5.07 -2.34
N VAL A 47 3.74 -5.05 -1.62
CA VAL A 47 3.41 -3.96 -0.69
C VAL A 47 4.01 -4.27 0.68
N TYR A 48 4.81 -3.37 1.21
CA TYR A 48 5.37 -3.44 2.54
C TYR A 48 4.34 -3.03 3.59
N MET A 49 4.24 -3.84 4.65
CA MET A 49 3.42 -3.61 5.83
C MET A 49 4.34 -3.51 7.06
N PRO A 50 4.33 -2.39 7.80
CA PRO A 50 5.22 -2.20 8.95
C PRO A 50 4.86 -3.09 10.15
N SER A 51 3.62 -3.59 10.22
CA SER A 51 3.17 -4.59 11.18
C SER A 51 1.85 -5.23 10.71
N ILE A 52 1.45 -6.32 11.38
CA ILE A 52 0.12 -6.92 11.18
C ILE A 52 -1.02 -5.96 11.58
N VAL A 53 -0.78 -5.11 12.58
CA VAL A 53 -1.75 -4.11 13.06
C VAL A 53 -1.94 -3.02 12.01
N ALA A 54 -0.85 -2.58 11.38
CA ALA A 54 -0.93 -1.64 10.26
C ALA A 54 -1.64 -2.23 9.04
N GLU A 55 -1.49 -3.54 8.79
CA GLU A 55 -2.28 -4.20 7.75
C GLU A 55 -3.78 -4.22 8.09
N ILE A 56 -4.17 -4.42 9.35
CA ILE A 56 -5.57 -4.26 9.78
C ILE A 56 -6.04 -2.82 9.51
N GLY A 57 -5.22 -1.81 9.78
CA GLY A 57 -5.51 -0.40 9.44
C GLY A 57 -5.74 -0.19 7.95
N ALA A 58 -4.90 -0.77 7.08
CA ALA A 58 -5.07 -0.70 5.62
C ALA A 58 -6.32 -1.46 5.12
N VAL A 59 -6.72 -2.55 5.79
CA VAL A 59 -7.99 -3.24 5.51
C VAL A 59 -9.17 -2.34 5.91
N LEU A 60 -9.11 -1.75 7.10
CA LEU A 60 -10.14 -0.85 7.61
C LEU A 60 -10.33 0.37 6.68
N GLU A 61 -9.24 0.99 6.25
CA GLU A 61 -9.24 2.11 5.30
C GLU A 61 -10.04 1.77 4.03
N ARG A 62 -9.77 0.62 3.41
CA ARG A 62 -10.53 0.17 2.23
C ARG A 62 -12.03 0.04 2.51
N HIS A 63 -12.41 -0.46 3.68
CA HIS A 63 -13.81 -0.56 4.05
C HIS A 63 -14.46 0.80 4.29
N LEU A 64 -13.78 1.71 5.00
CA LEU A 64 -14.28 3.05 5.26
C LEU A 64 -14.42 3.88 3.97
N ILE A 65 -13.49 3.73 3.02
CA ILE A 65 -13.62 4.31 1.68
C ILE A 65 -14.83 3.73 0.94
N ALA A 66 -14.99 2.41 0.94
CA ALA A 66 -16.06 1.74 0.22
C ALA A 66 -17.47 2.14 0.71
N ILE A 67 -17.62 2.51 1.98
CA ILE A 67 -18.89 2.99 2.56
C ILE A 67 -19.02 4.52 2.56
N GLY A 68 -18.05 5.24 1.98
CA GLY A 68 -18.08 6.71 1.86
C GLY A 68 -17.74 7.47 3.15
N MET A 69 -17.13 6.82 4.14
CA MET A 69 -16.66 7.48 5.37
C MET A 69 -15.27 8.11 5.23
N LEU A 70 -14.46 7.64 4.27
CA LEU A 70 -13.17 8.22 3.91
C LEU A 70 -13.11 8.49 2.41
N GLU A 71 -12.43 9.57 2.03
CA GLU A 71 -12.06 9.78 0.63
C GLU A 71 -10.93 8.81 0.26
N GLY A 72 -11.10 8.10 -0.85
CA GLY A 72 -10.06 7.23 -1.36
C GLY A 72 -8.91 8.03 -1.97
N HIS A 73 -7.72 7.44 -1.98
CA HIS A 73 -6.61 7.93 -2.79
C HIS A 73 -6.82 7.55 -4.26
N ALA A 74 -7.81 8.19 -4.91
CA ALA A 74 -7.96 8.09 -6.35
C ALA A 74 -6.80 8.86 -7.01
N LEU A 75 -6.07 8.18 -7.89
CA LEU A 75 -5.12 8.86 -8.76
C LEU A 75 -5.91 9.70 -9.76
N ASP A 76 -5.47 10.93 -9.98
CA ASP A 76 -6.09 11.80 -10.98
C ASP A 76 -5.88 11.21 -12.41
N GLU A 77 -6.70 11.65 -13.38
CA GLU A 77 -6.60 11.15 -14.76
C GLU A 77 -5.21 11.37 -15.37
N THR A 78 -4.52 12.44 -15.00
CA THR A 78 -3.18 12.75 -15.51
C THR A 78 -2.13 11.78 -14.97
N GLN A 79 -2.22 11.41 -13.69
CA GLN A 79 -1.38 10.43 -13.01
C GLN A 79 -1.63 9.03 -13.54
N LEU A 80 -2.89 8.68 -13.82
CA LEU A 80 -3.24 7.40 -14.43
C LEU A 80 -2.63 7.27 -15.83
N LYS A 81 -2.73 8.32 -16.67
CA LYS A 81 -2.09 8.35 -17.99
C LYS A 81 -0.57 8.26 -17.89
N TYR A 82 0.04 9.07 -17.02
CA TYR A 82 1.48 9.05 -16.77
C TYR A 82 1.97 7.66 -16.33
N LEU A 83 1.25 7.01 -15.42
CA LEU A 83 1.55 5.66 -14.97
C LEU A 83 1.44 4.63 -16.11
N ALA A 84 0.40 4.73 -16.94
CA ALA A 84 0.23 3.85 -18.10
C ALA A 84 1.37 4.01 -19.11
N GLU A 85 1.76 5.25 -19.41
CA GLU A 85 2.89 5.57 -20.29
C GLU A 85 4.20 5.00 -19.74
N LYS A 86 4.49 5.19 -18.45
CA LYS A 86 5.71 4.68 -17.83
C LYS A 86 5.75 3.16 -17.75
N ARG A 87 4.62 2.50 -17.49
CA ARG A 87 4.55 1.02 -17.55
C ARG A 87 4.81 0.51 -18.97
N ALA A 88 4.18 1.09 -19.98
CA ALA A 88 4.38 0.72 -21.38
C ALA A 88 5.83 0.94 -21.83
N ALA A 89 6.44 2.08 -21.48
CA ALA A 89 7.83 2.37 -21.80
C ALA A 89 8.80 1.40 -21.10
N TYR A 90 8.50 1.02 -19.85
CA TYR A 90 9.29 0.03 -19.12
C TYR A 90 9.23 -1.35 -19.79
N GLU A 91 8.03 -1.83 -20.11
CA GLU A 91 7.81 -3.11 -20.80
C GLU A 91 8.51 -3.15 -22.17
N ALA A 92 8.48 -2.04 -22.91
CA ALA A 92 9.20 -1.90 -24.18
C ALA A 92 10.72 -1.99 -24.02
N SER A 93 11.27 -1.44 -22.93
CA SER A 93 12.73 -1.46 -22.65
C SER A 93 13.27 -2.81 -22.17
N GLN A 94 12.42 -3.65 -21.56
CA GLN A 94 12.84 -4.90 -20.91
C GLN A 94 12.77 -6.14 -21.82
N GLY A 95 12.27 -6.01 -23.05
CA GLY A 95 12.24 -7.10 -24.02
C GLY A 95 11.55 -8.36 -23.49
N ALA A 96 10.22 -8.33 -23.38
CA ALA A 96 9.37 -9.50 -23.14
C ALA A 96 9.84 -10.49 -22.04
N VAL A 97 10.37 -10.01 -20.92
CA VAL A 97 10.38 -10.82 -19.69
C VAL A 97 8.96 -10.78 -19.14
N ALA A 98 8.20 -11.84 -19.39
CA ALA A 98 6.83 -11.99 -18.92
C ALA A 98 6.81 -11.86 -17.39
N VAL A 99 6.23 -10.77 -16.90
CA VAL A 99 5.82 -10.66 -15.51
C VAL A 99 4.65 -11.62 -15.34
N GLU A 100 4.84 -12.69 -14.59
CA GLU A 100 3.80 -13.68 -14.32
C GLU A 100 2.53 -12.98 -13.80
N PRO A 101 1.33 -13.30 -14.33
CA PRO A 101 0.10 -12.62 -13.98
C PRO A 101 -0.26 -12.92 -12.51
N GLY A 102 0.02 -11.96 -11.64
CA GLY A 102 -0.23 -12.06 -10.20
C GLY A 102 0.99 -11.76 -9.32
N GLU A 103 2.17 -11.56 -9.93
CA GLU A 103 3.42 -11.24 -9.25
C GLU A 103 3.85 -9.82 -9.64
N GLY A 104 3.47 -8.87 -8.79
CA GLY A 104 3.60 -7.45 -9.06
C GLY A 104 5.03 -6.99 -9.30
N PHE A 105 5.15 -6.02 -10.22
CA PHE A 105 6.33 -5.22 -10.51
C PHE A 105 7.61 -6.00 -10.90
N PRO A 106 8.56 -5.35 -11.57
CA PRO A 106 9.71 -6.04 -12.15
C PRO A 106 10.64 -6.62 -11.08
N ALA A 107 11.31 -7.73 -11.41
CA ALA A 107 12.36 -8.31 -10.58
C ALA A 107 13.49 -7.28 -10.36
N GLY A 108 13.74 -6.90 -9.10
CA GLY A 108 14.70 -5.86 -8.74
C GLY A 108 14.09 -4.47 -8.49
N ALA A 109 12.76 -4.32 -8.57
CA ALA A 109 12.10 -3.07 -8.17
C ALA A 109 12.35 -2.74 -6.69
N GLN A 110 12.64 -1.48 -6.41
CA GLN A 110 12.90 -0.98 -5.06
C GLN A 110 11.60 -0.54 -4.37
N LEU A 111 11.63 -0.49 -3.04
CA LEU A 111 10.51 -0.02 -2.23
C LEU A 111 10.25 1.47 -2.47
N CYS A 112 9.01 1.81 -2.79
CA CYS A 112 8.57 3.19 -2.88
C CYS A 112 8.28 3.75 -1.50
N ASN A 113 8.95 4.83 -1.12
CA ASN A 113 8.70 5.51 0.16
C ASN A 113 7.33 6.23 0.24
N LYS A 114 6.64 6.44 -0.89
CA LYS A 114 5.32 7.10 -0.92
C LYS A 114 4.18 6.10 -0.70
N CYS A 115 4.18 4.99 -1.43
CA CYS A 115 3.08 4.00 -1.39
C CYS A 115 3.49 2.65 -0.78
N ASN A 116 4.70 2.55 -0.24
CA ASN A 116 5.25 1.33 0.36
C ASN A 116 5.18 0.11 -0.57
N THR A 117 5.21 0.30 -1.88
CA THR A 117 5.17 -0.80 -2.85
C THR A 117 6.53 -0.95 -3.53
N GLN A 118 7.04 -2.17 -3.63
CA GLN A 118 8.23 -2.53 -4.41
C GLN A 118 7.94 -2.38 -5.90
N ALA A 119 8.00 -1.15 -6.38
CA ALA A 119 7.58 -0.76 -7.71
C ALA A 119 8.48 0.33 -8.31
N VAL A 120 9.55 0.72 -7.60
CA VAL A 120 10.47 1.76 -8.09
C VAL A 120 11.48 1.13 -9.03
N VAL A 121 11.55 1.68 -10.24
CA VAL A 121 12.51 1.28 -11.27
C VAL A 121 13.30 2.49 -11.74
N GLN A 122 14.50 2.25 -12.27
CA GLN A 122 15.30 3.28 -12.91
C GLN A 122 14.88 3.37 -14.39
N MET A 123 14.34 4.52 -14.79
CA MET A 123 13.91 4.81 -16.16
C MET A 123 14.27 6.23 -16.53
N ASP A 124 14.79 6.46 -17.73
CA ASP A 124 15.12 7.79 -18.25
C ASP A 124 16.03 8.60 -17.31
N GLY A 125 16.93 7.93 -16.59
CA GLY A 125 17.81 8.56 -15.59
C GLY A 125 17.14 8.90 -14.25
N CYS A 126 15.86 8.56 -14.05
CA CYS A 126 15.12 8.83 -12.82
C CYS A 126 14.56 7.57 -12.13
N ALA A 127 14.45 7.62 -10.80
CA ALA A 127 13.78 6.59 -10.01
C ALA A 127 12.26 6.84 -9.97
N THR A 128 11.49 6.00 -10.67
CA THR A 128 10.04 6.16 -10.86
C THR A 128 9.26 4.97 -10.31
N CYS A 129 8.22 5.22 -9.51
CA CYS A 129 7.33 4.19 -8.99
C CYS A 129 6.23 3.84 -9.98
N LEU A 130 6.23 2.61 -10.48
CA LEU A 130 5.19 2.09 -11.38
C LEU A 130 3.84 1.83 -10.67
N ASN A 131 3.76 1.94 -9.34
CA ASN A 131 2.50 1.79 -8.61
C ASN A 131 1.74 3.11 -8.43
N CYS A 132 2.44 4.17 -8.01
CA CYS A 132 1.81 5.45 -7.63
C CYS A 132 2.32 6.67 -8.40
N GLY A 133 3.21 6.48 -9.38
CA GLY A 133 3.73 7.54 -10.23
C GLY A 133 4.78 8.42 -9.57
N ASN A 134 5.13 8.18 -8.30
CA ASN A 134 6.12 8.98 -7.60
C ASN A 134 7.50 8.89 -8.26
N SER A 135 8.05 10.04 -8.63
CA SER A 135 9.36 10.21 -9.26
C SER A 135 10.24 11.11 -8.40
N LYS A 136 11.55 10.87 -8.37
CA LYS A 136 12.50 11.78 -7.69
C LYS A 136 12.83 13.05 -8.49
N CYS A 137 12.46 13.10 -9.77
CA CYS A 137 12.90 14.16 -10.70
C CYS A 137 11.80 15.14 -11.10
N GLY A 138 10.60 15.03 -10.49
CA GLY A 138 9.41 15.82 -10.81
C GLY A 138 8.21 14.93 -11.02
#